data_AF-A0A956D934-F1
#
_entry.id   AF-A0A956D934-F1
#
_cell.length_a   1.000
_cell.length_b   1.000
_cell.length_c   1.000
_cell.angle_alpha   90.00
_cell.angle_beta   90.00
_cell.angle_gamma   90.00
#
_symmetry.space_group_name_H-M   'P 1'
#
loop_
_entity.id
_entity.type
_entity.pdbx_description
1 polymer ?
#
loop_
_entity_poly.entity_id
_entity_poly.type
_entity_poly.pdbx_seq_one_letter_code
_entity_poly.pdbx_strand_id
1 'polypeptide(L)' 'IEARVVRAADKLQLVLRLHRYELQRRGQLDELWQSPGNFRDRGLRLVKEAFDEILRRAGRERP' A
#
# COMPACT_ATOMS: atom_id res chain seq x y z
N ILE A 1 -6.80 -20.48 2.14
CA ILE A 1 -7.31 -19.29 1.40
C ILE A 1 -7.40 -18.06 2.32
N GLU A 2 -7.99 -18.20 3.50
CA GLU A 2 -8.21 -17.13 4.48
C GLU A 2 -6.94 -16.34 4.85
N ALA A 3 -5.83 -17.04 5.16
CA ALA A 3 -4.55 -16.40 5.48
C ALA A 3 -3.99 -15.52 4.33
N ARG A 4 -4.33 -15.81 3.06
CA ARG A 4 -3.89 -14.99 1.91
C ARG A 4 -4.62 -13.65 1.90
N VAL A 5 -5.93 -13.69 2.14
CA VAL A 5 -6.77 -12.48 2.18
C VAL A 5 -6.37 -11.61 3.36
N VAL A 6 -6.21 -12.18 4.55
CA VAL A 6 -5.78 -11.45 5.75
C VAL A 6 -4.43 -10.77 5.53
N ARG A 7 -3.43 -11.49 4.97
CA ARG A 7 -2.10 -10.91 4.69
C ARG A 7 -2.13 -9.83 3.62
N ALA A 8 -3.02 -9.91 2.64
CA ALA A 8 -3.16 -8.87 1.63
C ALA A 8 -3.87 -7.63 2.20
N ALA A 9 -4.88 -7.83 3.05
CA ALA A 9 -5.56 -6.76 3.77
C ALA A 9 -4.63 -6.03 4.76
N ASP A 10 -3.75 -6.76 5.45
CA ASP A 10 -2.71 -6.17 6.33
C ASP A 10 -1.79 -5.21 5.55
N LYS A 11 -1.34 -5.63 4.36
CA LYS A 11 -0.55 -4.77 3.47
C LYS A 11 -1.35 -3.57 2.95
N LEU A 12 -2.62 -3.77 2.59
CA LEU A 12 -3.49 -2.66 2.20
C LEU A 12 -3.66 -1.63 3.33
N GLN A 13 -3.88 -2.08 4.55
CA GLN A 13 -4.00 -1.23 5.72
C GLN A 13 -2.68 -0.47 6.03
N LEU A 14 -1.53 -1.10 5.80
CA LEU A 14 -0.23 -0.45 5.92
C LEU A 14 -0.09 0.70 4.91
N VAL A 15 -0.36 0.44 3.63
CA VAL A 15 -0.22 1.45 2.56
C VAL A 15 -1.21 2.61 2.76
N LEU A 16 -2.44 2.33 3.20
CA LEU A 16 -3.41 3.37 3.56
C LEU A 16 -2.90 4.27 4.69
N ARG A 17 -2.23 3.71 5.69
CA ARG A 17 -1.63 4.50 6.78
C ARG A 17 -0.48 5.36 6.28
N LEU A 18 0.38 4.85 5.38
CA LEU A 18 1.44 5.63 4.75
C LEU A 18 0.87 6.87 4.06
N HIS A 19 -0.17 6.68 3.24
CA HIS A 19 -0.84 7.79 2.56
C HIS A 19 -1.39 8.83 3.55
N ARG A 20 -2.02 8.41 4.65
CA ARG A 20 -2.51 9.35 5.68
C ARG A 20 -1.38 10.07 6.41
N TYR A 21 -0.28 9.40 6.72
CA TYR A 21 0.87 10.03 7.39
C TYR A 21 1.60 11.02 6.48
N GLU A 22 1.68 10.73 5.19
CA GLU A 22 2.23 11.65 4.19
C GLU A 22 1.42 12.95 4.11
N LEU A 23 0.08 12.86 4.09
CA LEU A 23 -0.80 14.04 4.15
C LEU A 23 -0.61 14.85 5.44
N GLN A 24 -0.21 14.20 6.53
CA GLN A 24 0.08 14.86 7.81
C GLN A 24 1.53 15.38 7.91
N ARG A 25 2.34 15.26 6.85
CA ARG A 25 3.77 15.61 6.81
C ARG A 25 4.57 15.00 7.97
N ARG A 26 4.20 13.79 8.39
CA ARG A 26 4.87 13.08 9.49
C ARG A 26 5.79 11.97 8.97
N GLY A 27 7.09 12.16 9.19
CA GLY A 27 8.12 11.11 9.12
C GLY A 27 8.78 10.92 7.75
N GLN A 28 9.93 10.25 7.75
CA GLN A 28 10.61 9.72 6.56
C GLN A 28 9.88 8.45 6.09
N LEU A 29 8.94 8.62 5.15
CA LEU A 29 8.12 7.52 4.65
C LEU A 29 8.60 6.97 3.30
N ASP A 30 9.61 7.58 2.69
CA ASP A 30 10.07 7.22 1.34
C ASP A 30 10.59 5.78 1.26
N GLU A 31 11.32 5.29 2.27
CA GLU A 31 11.76 3.90 2.33
C GLU A 31 10.59 2.91 2.37
N LEU A 32 9.50 3.28 3.04
CA LEU A 32 8.30 2.45 3.14
C LEU A 32 7.52 2.43 1.83
N TRP A 33 7.50 3.55 1.10
CA TRP A 33 6.95 3.65 -0.25
C TRP A 33 7.79 2.89 -1.28
N GLN A 34 9.11 2.85 -1.13
CA GLN A 34 10.02 2.17 -2.07
C GLN A 34 10.09 0.64 -1.86
N SER A 35 9.49 0.11 -0.81
CA SER A 35 9.52 -1.33 -0.54
C SER A 35 8.46 -2.09 -1.35
N PRO A 36 8.83 -2.90 -2.37
CA PRO A 36 7.85 -3.64 -3.18
C PRO A 36 7.09 -4.69 -2.34
N GLY A 37 7.67 -5.09 -1.21
CA GLY A 37 7.05 -5.98 -0.22
C GLY A 37 5.75 -5.41 0.39
N ASN A 38 5.61 -4.09 0.41
CA ASN A 38 4.41 -3.42 0.93
C ASN A 38 3.24 -3.42 -0.07
N PHE A 39 3.53 -3.64 -1.36
CA PHE A 39 2.54 -3.65 -2.45
C PHE A 39 2.23 -5.06 -2.95
N ARG A 40 2.45 -6.09 -2.12
CA ARG A 40 2.13 -7.48 -2.46
C ARG A 40 0.61 -7.71 -2.43
N ASP A 41 -0.03 -7.66 -3.59
CA ASP A 41 -1.46 -7.93 -3.75
C ASP A 41 -1.84 -9.42 -3.64
N ARG A 42 -0.84 -10.32 -3.64
CA ARG A 42 -1.01 -11.77 -3.48
C ARG A 42 -1.92 -12.39 -4.57
N GLY A 43 -2.00 -11.79 -5.75
CA GLY A 43 -2.86 -12.22 -6.85
C GLY A 43 -4.33 -11.86 -6.65
N LEU A 44 -4.66 -11.00 -5.68
CA LEU A 44 -6.02 -10.52 -5.45
C LEU A 44 -6.23 -9.22 -6.23
N ARG A 45 -7.04 -9.32 -7.29
CA ARG A 45 -7.35 -8.20 -8.19
C ARG A 45 -7.82 -6.95 -7.45
N LEU A 46 -8.74 -7.11 -6.49
CA LEU A 46 -9.25 -6.00 -5.67
C LEU A 46 -8.14 -5.27 -4.91
N VAL A 47 -7.17 -6.01 -4.37
CA VAL A 47 -6.05 -5.42 -3.62
C VAL A 47 -5.10 -4.70 -4.55
N LYS A 48 -4.85 -5.25 -5.75
CA LYS A 48 -4.08 -4.58 -6.80
C LYS A 48 -4.72 -3.24 -7.18
N GLU A 49 -6.02 -3.24 -7.48
CA GLU A 49 -6.78 -2.04 -7.86
C GLU A 49 -6.76 -0.99 -6.74
N ALA A 50 -6.89 -1.43 -5.48
CA ALA A 50 -6.79 -0.54 -4.33
C ALA A 50 -5.39 0.10 -4.19
N PHE A 51 -4.31 -0.68 -4.39
CA PHE A 51 -2.95 -0.12 -4.39
C PHE A 51 -2.75 0.90 -5.50
N ASP A 52 -3.20 0.59 -6.72
CA ASP A 52 -3.05 1.48 -7.88
C ASP A 52 -3.79 2.82 -7.61
N GLU A 53 -4.98 2.79 -7.01
CA GLU A 53 -5.73 4.00 -6.64
C GLU A 53 -5.06 4.80 -5.51
N ILE A 54 -4.47 4.14 -4.50
CA ILE A 54 -3.76 4.83 -3.43
C ILE A 54 -2.50 5.53 -3.98
N LEU A 55 -1.73 4.83 -4.82
CA LEU A 55 -0.54 5.39 -5.48
C LEU A 55 -0.91 6.60 -6.34
N ARG A 56 -1.99 6.50 -7.12
CA ARG A 56 -2.52 7.61 -7.92
C ARG A 56 -2.88 8.82 -7.05
N ARG A 57 -3.52 8.62 -5.90
CA ARG A 57 -3.86 9.71 -4.96
C ARG A 57 -2.65 10.29 -4.24
N ALA A 58 -1.63 9.46 -3.99
CA ALA A 58 -0.36 9.89 -3.42
C ALA A 58 0.55 10.59 -4.45
N GLY A 59 0.21 10.55 -5.74
CA GLY A 59 1.07 11.07 -6.81
C GLY A 59 2.37 10.26 -6.97
N ARG A 60 2.32 8.95 -6.65
CA ARG A 60 3.47 8.05 -6.68
C ARG A 60 3.30 6.95 -7.73
N GLU A 61 4.43 6.45 -8.22
CA GLU A 61 4.50 5.29 -9.08
C GLU A 61 4.69 4.01 -8.26
N ARG A 62 4.40 2.86 -8.87
CA ARG A 62 4.53 1.57 -8.20
C ARG A 62 6.02 1.20 -8.09
N PRO A 63 6.51 0.85 -6.88
CA PRO A 63 7.90 0.40 -6.68
C PRO A 63 8.13 -1.04 -7.15
#